data_AF-A0A812CVK7-F1
#
_entry.id   AF-A0A812CVK7-F1
#
_cell.length_a   1.000
_cell.length_b   1.000
_cell.length_c   1.000
_cell.angle_alpha   90.00
_cell.angle_beta   90.00
_cell.angle_gamma   90.00
#
_symmetry.space_group_name_H-M   'P 1'
#
loop_
_entity.id
_entity.type
_entity.pdbx_description
1 polymer ?
#
loop_
_entity_poly.entity_id
_entity_poly.type
_entity_poly.pdbx_seq_one_letter_code
_entity_poly.pdbx_strand_id
1 'polypeptide(L)'
;MSIVYELSLVFLLFQTVHDARQLMTHIDPKLGLPLPEKDYGGNCYVYDANHTDPFHNLKDKMDGFVPTHFIGWWLKTLILRDWWLCTVLSIMFEILEYTLEHQLPNFSECWWDHWIMDVLVCNGLGIYLGLQTLRYLSLKQYHWRGMWNIPTYSGKLRRVAAQFTPYSWTDYEWRPTSSLKRWLAMLGVIAIFLLAELNTFYIKFVLWIPPEHYLCLGRLVMFLFMGAAAMREVFQYLDDPMCKKFGRQSWLIAAIIITEFLITIRFDWDTFSKPIPHTVACVWLLGLLFLLLWTFWKFYIKRDVKNDIPKLNHSK
;
A
#
# COMPACT_ATOMS: atom_id res chain seq x y z
N MET A 1 15.60 5.51 -11.80
CA MET A 1 14.15 5.44 -12.10
C MET A 1 13.32 6.33 -11.19
N SER A 2 13.36 6.18 -9.86
CA SER A 2 12.61 7.03 -8.92
C SER A 2 12.82 8.54 -9.12
N ILE A 3 14.06 8.98 -9.31
CA ILE A 3 14.37 10.41 -9.55
C ILE A 3 13.75 10.90 -10.88
N VAL A 4 13.84 10.09 -11.94
CA VAL A 4 13.28 10.44 -13.25
C VAL A 4 11.77 10.55 -13.15
N TYR A 5 11.13 9.61 -12.44
CA TYR A 5 9.70 9.65 -12.18
C TYR A 5 9.30 10.92 -11.42
N GLU A 6 10.02 11.29 -10.37
CA GLU A 6 9.78 12.53 -9.64
C GLU A 6 9.91 13.77 -10.53
N LEU A 7 10.97 13.86 -11.34
CA LEU A 7 11.14 14.98 -12.27
C LEU A 7 10.01 15.06 -13.30
N SER A 8 9.52 13.91 -13.79
CA SER A 8 8.36 13.85 -14.68
C SER A 8 7.08 14.32 -13.98
N LEU A 9 6.87 13.95 -12.72
CA LEU A 9 5.73 14.42 -11.93
C LEU A 9 5.80 15.92 -11.67
N VAL A 10 6.97 16.44 -11.30
CA VAL A 10 7.16 17.90 -11.13
C VAL A 10 6.86 18.63 -12.44
N PHE A 11 7.33 18.13 -13.58
CA PHE A 11 6.97 18.69 -14.88
C PHE A 11 5.45 18.67 -15.12
N LEU A 12 4.79 17.53 -14.83
CA LEU A 12 3.34 17.36 -14.97
C LEU A 12 2.56 18.32 -14.07
N LEU A 13 3.02 18.54 -12.83
CA LEU A 13 2.41 19.45 -11.87
C LEU A 13 2.31 20.89 -12.39
N PHE A 14 3.24 21.33 -13.24
CA PHE A 14 3.21 22.66 -13.84
C PHE A 14 2.39 22.75 -15.13
N GLN A 15 1.87 21.64 -15.66
CA GLN A 15 0.98 21.64 -16.81
C GLN A 15 -0.45 22.02 -16.42
N THR A 16 -1.26 22.37 -17.43
CA THR A 16 -2.72 22.38 -17.28
C THR A 16 -3.25 20.95 -17.39
N VAL A 17 -4.45 20.71 -16.86
CA VAL A 17 -5.11 19.39 -16.93
C VAL A 17 -5.33 18.97 -18.38
N HIS A 18 -5.72 19.92 -19.23
CA HIS A 18 -5.89 19.69 -20.65
C HIS A 18 -4.57 19.25 -21.30
N ASP A 19 -3.49 20.01 -21.09
CA ASP A 19 -2.19 19.71 -21.69
C ASP A 19 -1.61 18.39 -21.14
N ALA A 20 -1.82 18.10 -19.86
CA ALA A 20 -1.44 16.84 -19.25
C ALA A 20 -2.17 15.65 -19.88
N ARG A 21 -3.48 15.76 -20.15
CA ARG A 21 -4.26 14.74 -20.85
C ARG A 21 -3.82 14.58 -22.31
N GLN A 22 -3.52 15.67 -23.00
CA GLN A 22 -2.93 15.62 -24.35
C GLN A 22 -1.53 14.99 -24.33
N LEU A 23 -0.73 15.25 -23.30
CA LEU A 23 0.58 14.60 -23.16
C LEU A 23 0.46 13.07 -23.08
N MET A 24 -0.61 12.56 -22.45
CA MET A 24 -0.86 11.12 -22.39
C MET A 24 -1.07 10.50 -23.78
N THR A 25 -1.58 11.24 -24.77
CA THR A 25 -1.79 10.73 -26.14
C THR A 25 -0.48 10.42 -26.86
N HIS A 26 0.63 11.04 -26.44
CA HIS A 26 1.96 10.71 -26.96
C HIS A 26 2.51 9.40 -26.40
N ILE A 27 1.96 8.91 -25.28
CA ILE A 27 2.31 7.61 -24.69
C ILE A 27 1.46 6.51 -25.32
N ASP A 28 0.14 6.71 -25.38
CA ASP A 28 -0.80 5.85 -26.09
C ASP A 28 -1.86 6.72 -26.78
N PRO A 29 -2.02 6.65 -28.12
CA PRO A 29 -3.02 7.43 -28.85
C PRO A 29 -4.48 7.24 -28.39
N LYS A 30 -4.78 6.20 -27.61
CA LYS A 30 -6.12 5.92 -27.06
C LYS A 30 -6.43 6.69 -25.77
N LEU A 31 -5.44 7.34 -25.16
CA LEU A 31 -5.62 8.15 -23.95
C LEU A 31 -6.15 9.55 -24.29
N GLY A 32 -6.41 10.37 -23.27
CA GLY A 32 -6.89 11.75 -23.45
C GLY A 32 -8.38 11.87 -23.77
N LEU A 33 -9.13 10.76 -23.68
CA LEU A 33 -10.58 10.71 -23.84
C LEU A 33 -11.24 10.49 -22.47
N PRO A 34 -12.41 11.09 -22.21
CA PRO A 34 -13.14 10.86 -20.96
C PRO A 34 -13.50 9.37 -20.84
N LEU A 35 -13.31 8.82 -19.65
CA LEU A 35 -13.64 7.44 -19.34
C LEU A 35 -15.17 7.27 -19.21
N PRO A 36 -15.74 6.13 -19.63
CA PRO A 36 -17.15 5.84 -19.39
C PRO A 36 -17.43 5.77 -17.88
N GLU A 37 -18.54 6.34 -17.45
CA GLU A 37 -19.03 6.16 -16.08
C GLU A 37 -19.42 4.69 -15.90
N LYS A 38 -18.74 4.00 -14.98
CA LYS A 38 -19.09 2.64 -14.55
C LYS A 38 -19.62 2.74 -13.12
N ASP A 39 -20.82 2.23 -12.91
CA ASP A 39 -21.39 2.08 -11.57
C ASP A 39 -20.89 0.75 -10.98
N TYR A 40 -20.22 0.82 -9.83
CA TYR A 40 -19.67 -0.34 -9.13
C TYR A 40 -20.54 -0.81 -7.95
N GLY A 41 -21.54 -0.02 -7.56
CA GLY A 41 -22.30 -0.16 -6.32
C GLY A 41 -23.82 -0.17 -6.48
N GLY A 42 -24.34 -0.19 -7.71
CA GLY A 42 -25.77 -0.11 -7.99
C GLY A 42 -26.64 -1.23 -7.40
N ASN A 43 -26.29 -2.51 -7.61
CA ASN A 43 -27.04 -3.67 -7.08
C ASN A 43 -26.12 -4.58 -6.25
N CYS A 44 -26.36 -4.63 -4.93
CA CYS A 44 -25.51 -5.38 -4.01
C CYS A 44 -26.07 -6.74 -3.57
N TYR A 45 -27.06 -7.28 -4.27
CA TYR A 45 -27.51 -8.65 -4.04
C TYR A 45 -26.45 -9.64 -4.54
N VAL A 46 -25.89 -10.44 -3.61
CA VAL A 46 -25.01 -11.58 -3.95
C VAL A 46 -25.76 -12.62 -4.78
N TYR A 47 -27.04 -12.81 -4.48
CA TYR A 47 -27.96 -13.64 -5.24
C TYR A 47 -29.18 -12.80 -5.60
N ASP A 48 -29.33 -12.49 -6.89
CA ASP A 48 -30.46 -11.76 -7.43
C ASP A 48 -31.42 -12.72 -8.15
N ALA A 49 -32.50 -13.08 -7.47
CA ALA A 49 -33.51 -14.00 -8.01
C ALA A 49 -34.24 -13.46 -9.25
N ASN A 50 -34.20 -12.15 -9.49
CA ASN A 50 -34.96 -11.49 -10.56
C ASN A 50 -34.14 -11.28 -11.83
N HIS A 51 -32.84 -11.59 -11.81
CA HIS A 51 -31.97 -11.47 -12.95
C HIS A 51 -31.80 -12.81 -13.68
N THR A 52 -31.50 -12.76 -14.99
CA THR A 52 -31.30 -13.97 -15.82
C THR A 52 -30.11 -14.82 -15.35
N ASP A 53 -29.09 -14.16 -14.80
CA ASP A 53 -27.99 -14.79 -14.06
C ASP A 53 -28.04 -14.33 -12.59
N PRO A 54 -28.44 -15.20 -11.65
CA PRO A 54 -28.59 -14.82 -10.26
C PRO A 54 -27.30 -14.40 -9.56
N PHE A 55 -26.14 -14.79 -10.09
CA PHE A 55 -24.81 -14.45 -9.54
C PHE A 55 -24.06 -13.42 -10.39
N HIS A 56 -24.77 -12.64 -11.22
CA HIS A 56 -24.15 -11.64 -12.11
C HIS A 56 -23.22 -10.67 -11.35
N ASN A 57 -23.68 -10.10 -10.23
CA ASN A 57 -22.88 -9.18 -9.42
C ASN A 57 -21.57 -9.82 -8.92
N LEU A 58 -21.58 -11.11 -8.60
CA LEU A 58 -20.37 -11.82 -8.18
C LEU A 58 -19.45 -12.10 -9.37
N LYS A 59 -19.98 -12.48 -10.53
CA LYS A 59 -19.18 -12.77 -11.73
C LYS A 59 -18.54 -11.51 -12.30
N ASP A 60 -19.25 -10.40 -12.29
CA ASP A 60 -18.75 -9.10 -12.77
C ASP A 60 -17.59 -8.58 -11.90
N LYS A 61 -17.52 -9.03 -10.64
CA LYS A 61 -16.46 -8.69 -9.68
C LYS A 61 -15.31 -9.69 -9.63
N MET A 62 -15.53 -10.93 -10.09
CA MET A 62 -14.52 -11.99 -10.20
C MET A 62 -13.55 -11.80 -11.38
N ASP A 63 -13.42 -10.57 -11.89
CA ASP A 63 -12.53 -10.22 -13.00
C ASP A 63 -11.07 -10.02 -12.53
N GLY A 64 -10.26 -9.27 -13.29
CA GLY A 64 -8.85 -9.00 -12.97
C GLY A 64 -8.61 -8.34 -11.61
N PHE A 65 -9.65 -7.84 -10.93
CA PHE A 65 -9.57 -7.20 -9.62
C PHE A 65 -9.15 -8.19 -8.51
N VAL A 66 -9.80 -9.34 -8.39
CA VAL A 66 -9.51 -10.39 -7.39
C VAL A 66 -8.04 -10.83 -7.41
N PRO A 67 -7.44 -11.26 -8.55
CA PRO A 67 -6.04 -11.62 -8.58
C PRO A 67 -5.13 -10.42 -8.33
N THR A 68 -5.52 -9.21 -8.71
CA THR A 68 -4.72 -8.00 -8.46
C THR A 68 -4.67 -7.66 -6.96
N HIS A 69 -5.79 -7.74 -6.24
CA HIS A 69 -5.85 -7.56 -4.80
C HIS A 69 -5.04 -8.63 -4.06
N PHE A 70 -5.29 -9.89 -4.38
CA PHE A 70 -4.57 -11.00 -3.77
C PHE A 70 -3.05 -10.94 -3.98
N ILE A 71 -2.59 -10.78 -5.23
CA ILE A 71 -1.15 -10.68 -5.55
C ILE A 71 -0.57 -9.40 -4.96
N GLY A 72 -1.32 -8.30 -5.01
CA GLY A 72 -0.94 -7.01 -4.44
C GLY A 72 -0.65 -7.13 -2.95
N TRP A 73 -1.55 -7.73 -2.17
CA TRP A 73 -1.37 -7.92 -0.74
C TRP A 73 -0.30 -8.92 -0.38
N TRP A 74 -0.12 -9.97 -1.19
CA TRP A 74 1.03 -10.86 -1.06
C TRP A 74 2.35 -10.09 -1.20
N LEU A 75 2.49 -9.29 -2.26
CA LEU A 75 3.69 -8.49 -2.52
C LEU A 75 3.92 -7.37 -1.48
N LYS A 76 2.86 -6.65 -1.08
CA LYS A 76 2.90 -5.64 -0.02
C LYS A 76 3.39 -6.25 1.30
N THR A 77 2.93 -7.47 1.60
CA THR A 77 3.38 -8.20 2.79
C THR A 77 4.87 -8.54 2.73
N LEU A 78 5.43 -8.88 1.57
CA LEU A 78 6.87 -9.10 1.41
C LEU A 78 7.72 -7.84 1.69
N ILE A 79 7.14 -6.66 1.46
CA ILE A 79 7.76 -5.36 1.72
C ILE A 79 7.65 -4.97 3.19
N LEU A 80 6.43 -5.01 3.75
CA LEU A 80 6.13 -4.53 5.10
C LEU A 80 6.55 -5.51 6.20
N ARG A 81 6.55 -6.81 5.86
CA ARG A 81 7.03 -7.93 6.69
C ARG A 81 6.38 -8.07 8.06
N ASP A 82 5.16 -7.58 8.21
CA ASP A 82 4.47 -7.56 9.50
C ASP A 82 2.96 -7.75 9.33
N TRP A 83 2.41 -8.71 10.09
CA TRP A 83 0.98 -9.05 10.06
C TRP A 83 0.11 -7.87 10.46
N TRP A 84 0.45 -7.23 11.58
CA TRP A 84 -0.37 -6.18 12.17
C TRP A 84 -0.44 -4.97 11.26
N LEU A 85 0.72 -4.51 10.75
CA LEU A 85 0.80 -3.36 9.85
C LEU A 85 0.03 -3.62 8.54
N CYS A 86 0.18 -4.81 7.94
CA CYS A 86 -0.55 -5.15 6.71
C CYS A 86 -2.07 -5.20 6.96
N THR A 87 -2.50 -5.79 8.08
CA THR A 87 -3.93 -5.90 8.41
C THR A 87 -4.54 -4.52 8.67
N VAL A 88 -3.82 -3.65 9.39
CA VAL A 88 -4.25 -2.26 9.64
C VAL A 88 -4.36 -1.50 8.31
N LEU A 89 -3.36 -1.60 7.43
CA LEU A 89 -3.41 -0.95 6.12
C LEU A 89 -4.57 -1.47 5.28
N SER A 90 -4.85 -2.78 5.30
CA SER A 90 -5.96 -3.36 4.56
C SER A 90 -7.29 -2.81 5.01
N ILE A 91 -7.56 -2.84 6.32
CA ILE A 91 -8.82 -2.36 6.87
C ILE A 91 -8.96 -0.85 6.70
N MET A 92 -7.88 -0.09 6.92
CA MET A 92 -7.91 1.36 6.79
C MET A 92 -8.14 1.81 5.35
N PHE A 93 -7.69 1.03 4.35
CA PHE A 93 -7.94 1.35 2.96
C PHE A 93 -9.42 1.20 2.60
N GLU A 94 -10.10 0.11 3.00
CA GLU A 94 -11.55 -0.01 2.82
C GLU A 94 -12.33 1.13 3.50
N ILE A 95 -11.91 1.54 4.70
CA ILE A 95 -12.52 2.67 5.40
C ILE A 95 -12.36 3.96 4.60
N LEU A 96 -11.21 4.14 3.91
CA LEU A 96 -10.99 5.29 3.05
C LEU A 96 -11.85 5.24 1.78
N GLU A 97 -12.09 4.07 1.21
CA GLU A 97 -13.00 3.92 0.08
C GLU A 97 -14.43 4.32 0.45
N TYR A 98 -14.96 3.80 1.56
CA TYR A 98 -16.23 4.28 2.12
C TYR A 98 -16.22 5.79 2.41
N THR A 99 -15.10 6.31 2.90
CA THR A 99 -14.98 7.74 3.20
C THR A 99 -15.07 8.59 1.94
N LEU A 100 -14.54 8.11 0.83
CA LEU A 100 -14.29 8.88 -0.40
C LEU A 100 -15.18 8.45 -1.58
N GLU A 101 -16.15 7.55 -1.40
CA GLU A 101 -17.14 7.17 -2.42
C GLU A 101 -17.91 8.37 -3.00
N HIS A 102 -18.15 9.40 -2.18
CA HIS A 102 -18.78 10.65 -2.62
C HIS A 102 -17.90 11.47 -3.59
N GLN A 103 -16.58 11.25 -3.55
CA GLN A 103 -15.63 11.89 -4.45
C GLN A 103 -15.47 11.10 -5.74
N LEU A 104 -15.21 9.79 -5.63
CA LEU A 104 -14.94 8.90 -6.76
C LEU A 104 -15.94 7.74 -6.82
N PRO A 105 -16.71 7.60 -7.92
CA PRO A 105 -17.64 6.47 -8.11
C PRO A 105 -16.97 5.10 -8.06
N ASN A 106 -15.67 5.02 -8.37
CA ASN A 106 -14.90 3.78 -8.28
C ASN A 106 -14.85 3.19 -6.86
N PHE A 107 -15.04 4.00 -5.81
CA PHE A 107 -15.02 3.54 -4.42
C PHE A 107 -16.41 3.15 -3.91
N SER A 108 -17.46 3.37 -4.70
CA SER A 108 -18.81 2.95 -4.32
C SER A 108 -18.98 1.48 -4.70
N GLU A 109 -18.55 0.60 -3.79
CA GLU A 109 -18.64 -0.84 -3.95
C GLU A 109 -19.62 -1.46 -2.94
N CYS A 110 -19.93 -2.73 -3.14
CA CYS A 110 -20.88 -3.42 -2.27
C CYS A 110 -20.25 -3.75 -0.91
N TRP A 111 -21.07 -3.76 0.15
CA TRP A 111 -20.57 -4.05 1.49
C TRP A 111 -19.86 -5.41 1.61
N TRP A 112 -20.34 -6.42 0.87
CA TRP A 112 -19.73 -7.75 0.85
C TRP A 112 -18.46 -7.77 0.02
N ASP A 113 -18.31 -6.85 -0.93
CA ASP A 113 -17.10 -6.65 -1.72
C ASP A 113 -15.97 -6.22 -0.78
N HIS A 114 -16.15 -5.08 -0.11
CA HIS A 114 -15.20 -4.54 0.88
C HIS A 114 -14.81 -5.54 1.98
N TRP A 115 -15.80 -6.09 2.71
CA TRP A 115 -15.48 -6.82 3.94
C TRP A 115 -15.22 -8.31 3.73
N ILE A 116 -15.93 -8.94 2.80
CA ILE A 116 -15.79 -10.39 2.58
C ILE A 116 -14.77 -10.63 1.47
N MET A 117 -14.98 -10.04 0.29
CA MET A 117 -14.12 -10.32 -0.86
C MET A 117 -12.73 -9.69 -0.67
N ASP A 118 -12.66 -8.41 -0.33
CA ASP A 118 -11.39 -7.71 -0.21
C ASP A 118 -10.68 -8.01 1.10
N VAL A 119 -11.22 -7.56 2.25
CA VAL A 119 -10.52 -7.72 3.55
C VAL A 119 -10.26 -9.18 3.90
N LEU A 120 -11.28 -10.04 3.83
CA LEU A 120 -11.17 -11.41 4.32
C LEU A 120 -10.50 -12.32 3.29
N VAL A 121 -10.99 -12.33 2.05
CA VAL A 121 -10.52 -13.27 1.03
C VAL A 121 -9.25 -12.78 0.35
N CYS A 122 -9.30 -11.74 -0.47
CA CYS A 122 -8.17 -11.30 -1.28
C CYS A 122 -7.00 -10.82 -0.42
N ASN A 123 -7.25 -9.84 0.43
CA ASN A 123 -6.24 -9.16 1.23
C ASN A 123 -5.75 -10.11 2.32
N GLY A 124 -6.68 -10.71 3.09
CA GLY A 124 -6.38 -11.64 4.16
C GLY A 124 -5.57 -12.86 3.71
N LEU A 125 -5.96 -13.52 2.61
CA LEU A 125 -5.20 -14.67 2.08
C LEU A 125 -3.85 -14.24 1.49
N GLY A 126 -3.80 -13.09 0.79
CA GLY A 126 -2.57 -12.52 0.27
C GLY A 126 -1.56 -12.25 1.39
N ILE A 127 -2.00 -11.62 2.48
CA ILE A 127 -1.17 -11.37 3.66
C ILE A 127 -0.72 -12.68 4.30
N TYR A 128 -1.63 -13.64 4.50
CA TYR A 128 -1.29 -14.93 5.10
C TYR A 128 -0.21 -15.66 4.30
N LEU A 129 -0.36 -15.77 2.97
CA LEU A 129 0.63 -16.43 2.11
C LEU A 129 1.93 -15.62 2.01
N GLY A 130 1.84 -14.29 2.11
CA GLY A 130 2.99 -13.41 2.22
C GLY A 130 3.81 -13.76 3.45
N LEU A 131 3.18 -13.89 4.62
CA LEU A 131 3.83 -14.32 5.84
C LEU A 131 4.43 -15.73 5.75
N GLN A 132 3.76 -16.69 5.12
CA GLN A 132 4.34 -18.02 4.91
C GLN A 132 5.59 -17.94 4.03
N THR A 133 5.57 -17.10 3.00
CA THR A 133 6.73 -16.83 2.13
C THR A 133 7.88 -16.23 2.94
N LEU A 134 7.59 -15.26 3.82
CA LEU A 134 8.59 -14.64 4.70
C LEU A 134 9.24 -15.66 5.64
N ARG A 135 8.44 -16.52 6.28
CA ARG A 135 8.95 -17.60 7.15
C ARG A 135 9.84 -18.57 6.38
N TYR A 136 9.45 -18.92 5.16
CA TYR A 136 10.26 -19.77 4.28
C TYR A 136 11.60 -19.12 3.93
N LEU A 137 11.63 -17.80 3.68
CA LEU A 137 12.85 -17.06 3.37
C LEU A 137 13.76 -16.85 4.59
N SER A 138 13.20 -16.60 5.78
CA SER A 138 13.97 -16.40 7.03
C SER A 138 14.69 -17.68 7.47
N LEU A 139 14.08 -18.86 7.27
CA LEU A 139 14.64 -20.15 7.71
C LEU A 139 15.69 -20.76 6.75
N LYS A 140 16.07 -20.07 5.66
CA LYS A 140 17.01 -20.63 4.67
C LYS A 140 18.46 -20.58 5.14
N GLN A 141 19.07 -21.75 5.29
CA GLN A 141 20.52 -21.89 5.45
C GLN A 141 21.20 -22.02 4.07
N TYR A 142 22.20 -21.18 3.80
CA TYR A 142 22.94 -21.20 2.54
C TYR A 142 24.11 -22.19 2.57
N HIS A 143 24.03 -23.24 1.76
CA HIS A 143 25.16 -24.14 1.53
C HIS A 143 25.98 -23.69 0.32
N TRP A 144 27.24 -23.33 0.57
CA TRP A 144 28.23 -22.94 -0.43
C TRP A 144 28.89 -24.16 -1.10
N ARG A 145 28.10 -25.03 -1.72
CA ARG A 145 28.63 -26.12 -2.57
C ARG A 145 28.70 -25.67 -4.03
N GLY A 146 29.81 -25.96 -4.70
CA GLY A 146 29.98 -25.72 -6.13
C GLY A 146 28.99 -26.55 -6.97
N MET A 147 28.51 -25.99 -8.09
CA MET A 147 27.51 -26.63 -8.96
C MET A 147 27.99 -27.98 -9.52
N TRP A 148 29.30 -28.13 -9.69
CA TRP A 148 29.97 -29.36 -10.13
C TRP A 148 29.86 -30.51 -9.12
N ASN A 149 29.64 -30.21 -7.84
CA ASN A 149 29.50 -31.19 -6.77
C ASN A 149 28.06 -31.69 -6.57
N ILE A 150 27.12 -31.28 -7.44
CA ILE A 150 25.71 -31.71 -7.40
C ILE A 150 25.49 -32.77 -8.49
N PRO A 151 25.24 -34.04 -8.11
CA PRO A 151 25.20 -35.15 -9.07
C PRO A 151 23.92 -35.15 -9.93
N THR A 152 22.82 -34.55 -9.46
CA THR A 152 21.52 -34.60 -10.14
C THR A 152 21.17 -33.32 -10.87
N TYR A 153 20.53 -33.43 -12.04
CA TYR A 153 19.99 -32.29 -12.79
C TYR A 153 18.93 -31.51 -12.00
N SER A 154 18.05 -32.21 -11.27
CA SER A 154 17.06 -31.58 -10.39
C SER A 154 17.71 -30.78 -9.26
N GLY A 155 18.83 -31.27 -8.70
CA GLY A 155 19.62 -30.55 -7.69
C GLY A 155 20.28 -29.29 -8.26
N LYS A 156 20.80 -29.37 -9.50
CA LYS A 156 21.37 -28.21 -10.20
C LYS A 156 20.31 -27.16 -10.47
N LEU A 157 19.13 -27.56 -10.97
CA LEU A 157 18.02 -26.66 -11.21
C LEU A 157 17.53 -26.01 -9.91
N ARG A 158 17.39 -26.77 -8.82
CA ARG A 158 17.06 -26.23 -7.49
C ARG A 158 18.11 -25.23 -7.00
N ARG A 159 19.39 -25.48 -7.28
CA ARG A 159 20.48 -24.55 -6.91
C ARG A 159 20.40 -23.25 -7.70
N VAL A 160 20.14 -23.33 -9.01
CA VAL A 160 19.92 -22.15 -9.86
C VAL A 160 18.71 -21.37 -9.38
N ALA A 161 17.58 -22.03 -9.13
CA ALA A 161 16.38 -21.39 -8.58
C ALA A 161 16.65 -20.70 -7.23
N ALA A 162 17.48 -21.30 -6.37
CA ALA A 162 17.86 -20.71 -5.09
C ALA A 162 18.76 -19.46 -5.21
N GLN A 163 19.39 -19.19 -6.36
CA GLN A 163 20.15 -17.94 -6.56
C GLN A 163 19.24 -16.73 -6.71
N PHE A 164 17.99 -16.93 -7.12
CA PHE A 164 16.98 -15.88 -7.17
C PHE A 164 16.36 -15.58 -5.80
N THR A 165 16.80 -16.28 -4.73
CA THR A 165 16.42 -15.94 -3.35
C THR A 165 17.48 -15.05 -2.67
N PRO A 166 17.06 -14.12 -1.81
CA PRO A 166 17.91 -13.07 -1.25
C PRO A 166 18.99 -13.62 -0.33
N TYR A 167 20.23 -13.17 -0.51
CA TYR A 167 21.40 -13.63 0.26
C TYR A 167 21.22 -13.59 1.78
N SER A 168 20.60 -12.53 2.30
CA SER A 168 20.20 -12.41 3.69
C SER A 168 18.77 -11.91 3.77
N TRP A 169 18.03 -12.43 4.76
CA TRP A 169 16.68 -12.00 5.04
C TRP A 169 16.62 -11.39 6.44
N THR A 170 16.26 -10.11 6.52
CA THR A 170 16.08 -9.39 7.79
C THR A 170 14.61 -9.39 8.16
N ASP A 171 14.27 -9.96 9.31
CA ASP A 171 12.92 -9.86 9.84
C ASP A 171 12.68 -8.46 10.42
N TYR A 172 11.48 -7.91 10.21
CA TYR A 172 11.13 -6.57 10.71
C TYR A 172 10.33 -6.68 12.00
N GLU A 173 10.89 -6.15 13.08
CA GLU A 173 10.19 -6.02 14.36
C GLU A 173 9.81 -4.56 14.59
N TRP A 174 8.68 -4.14 14.04
CA TRP A 174 8.28 -2.73 14.06
C TRP A 174 8.00 -2.17 15.45
N ARG A 175 7.56 -3.01 16.40
CA ARG A 175 7.27 -2.67 17.81
C ARG A 175 6.68 -1.24 17.96
N PRO A 176 5.56 -0.93 17.29
CA PRO A 176 5.11 0.45 17.12
C PRO A 176 4.80 1.14 18.45
N THR A 177 4.44 0.38 19.48
CA THR A 177 4.06 0.91 20.79
C THR A 177 5.22 0.99 21.80
N SER A 178 6.45 0.72 21.39
CA SER A 178 7.60 0.67 22.31
C SER A 178 8.05 2.05 22.79
N SER A 179 7.86 3.09 21.98
CA SER A 179 8.11 4.48 22.36
C SER A 179 7.19 5.41 21.60
N LEU A 180 6.91 6.59 22.16
CA LEU A 180 6.06 7.58 21.50
C LEU A 180 6.62 7.96 20.11
N LYS A 181 7.95 8.07 19.99
CA LYS A 181 8.60 8.32 18.69
C LYS A 181 8.31 7.22 17.66
N ARG A 182 8.41 5.94 18.05
CA ARG A 182 8.11 4.81 17.14
C ARG A 182 6.63 4.75 16.81
N TRP A 183 5.76 5.09 17.74
CA TRP A 183 4.32 5.14 17.51
C TRP A 183 3.93 6.21 16.50
N LEU A 184 4.39 7.45 16.68
CA LEU A 184 4.14 8.54 15.76
C LEU A 184 4.75 8.28 14.38
N ALA A 185 5.96 7.68 14.33
CA ALA A 185 6.56 7.29 13.07
C ALA A 185 5.73 6.22 12.35
N MET A 186 5.17 5.24 13.08
CA MET A 186 4.28 4.23 12.49
C MET A 186 3.00 4.84 11.95
N LEU A 187 2.37 5.77 12.66
CA LEU A 187 1.21 6.50 12.15
C LEU A 187 1.55 7.27 10.87
N GLY A 188 2.74 7.88 10.80
CA GLY A 188 3.24 8.54 9.59
C GLY A 188 3.44 7.58 8.42
N VAL A 189 4.02 6.39 8.66
CA VAL A 189 4.16 5.34 7.65
C VAL A 189 2.80 4.90 7.14
N ILE A 190 1.84 4.66 8.03
CA ILE A 190 0.46 4.30 7.67
C ILE A 190 -0.17 5.38 6.80
N ALA A 191 -0.09 6.65 7.22
CA ALA A 191 -0.66 7.78 6.48
C ALA A 191 -0.06 7.94 5.07
N ILE A 192 1.27 7.88 4.94
CA ILE A 192 1.96 8.00 3.65
C ILE A 192 1.66 6.81 2.73
N PHE A 193 1.56 5.60 3.29
CA PHE A 193 1.20 4.41 2.52
C PHE A 193 -0.23 4.52 1.97
N LEU A 194 -1.20 4.87 2.83
CA LEU A 194 -2.59 5.05 2.41
C LEU A 194 -2.74 6.18 1.38
N LEU A 195 -1.98 7.27 1.52
CA LEU A 195 -1.94 8.34 0.52
C LEU A 195 -1.41 7.85 -0.83
N ALA A 196 -0.36 7.01 -0.83
CA ALA A 196 0.19 6.41 -2.04
C ALA A 196 -0.83 5.51 -2.77
N GLU A 197 -1.61 4.74 -1.99
CA GLU A 197 -2.70 3.91 -2.51
C GLU A 197 -3.80 4.78 -3.12
N LEU A 198 -4.29 5.79 -2.40
CA LEU A 198 -5.30 6.74 -2.90
C LEU A 198 -4.84 7.44 -4.19
N ASN A 199 -3.59 7.93 -4.25
CA ASN A 199 -3.04 8.55 -5.45
C ASN A 199 -3.14 7.64 -6.68
N THR A 200 -3.10 6.31 -6.53
CA THR A 200 -3.32 5.35 -7.62
C THR A 200 -4.68 5.57 -8.30
N PHE A 201 -5.71 5.84 -7.51
CA PHE A 201 -7.09 6.03 -7.99
C PHE A 201 -7.31 7.45 -8.49
N TYR A 202 -6.80 8.46 -7.79
CA TYR A 202 -6.99 9.85 -8.20
C TYR A 202 -6.19 10.20 -9.45
N ILE A 203 -4.94 9.73 -9.60
CA ILE A 203 -4.13 10.03 -10.80
C ILE A 203 -4.79 9.47 -12.05
N LYS A 204 -5.22 8.20 -12.03
CA LYS A 204 -5.87 7.58 -13.18
C LYS A 204 -7.19 8.29 -13.51
N PHE A 205 -7.91 8.77 -12.49
CA PHE A 205 -9.13 9.54 -12.66
C PHE A 205 -8.89 10.89 -13.32
N VAL A 206 -8.00 11.73 -12.77
CA VAL A 206 -7.76 13.09 -13.30
C VAL A 206 -7.12 13.09 -14.69
N LEU A 207 -6.28 12.09 -15.00
CA LEU A 207 -5.61 11.94 -16.29
C LEU A 207 -6.41 11.11 -17.33
N TRP A 208 -7.59 10.60 -16.98
CA TRP A 208 -8.38 9.70 -17.83
C TRP A 208 -7.62 8.47 -18.31
N ILE A 209 -6.93 7.79 -17.39
CA ILE A 209 -6.22 6.54 -17.65
C ILE A 209 -7.14 5.38 -17.25
N PRO A 210 -7.48 4.46 -18.17
CA PRO A 210 -8.28 3.29 -17.84
C PRO A 210 -7.61 2.41 -16.76
N PRO A 211 -8.38 1.78 -15.85
CA PRO A 211 -7.81 0.92 -14.80
C PRO A 211 -6.91 -0.21 -15.32
N GLU A 212 -7.28 -0.82 -16.45
CA GLU A 212 -6.54 -1.92 -17.08
C GLU A 212 -5.28 -1.47 -17.85
N HIS A 213 -5.04 -0.16 -17.96
CA HIS A 213 -3.94 0.37 -18.74
C HIS A 213 -2.58 0.02 -18.10
N TYR A 214 -1.59 -0.33 -18.94
CA TYR A 214 -0.26 -0.77 -18.47
C TYR A 214 0.49 0.30 -17.65
N LEU A 215 0.14 1.59 -17.78
CA LEU A 215 0.70 2.65 -16.95
C LEU A 215 0.32 2.50 -15.48
N CYS A 216 -0.91 2.06 -15.18
CA CYS A 216 -1.36 1.78 -13.82
C CYS A 216 -0.53 0.64 -13.21
N LEU A 217 -0.39 -0.47 -13.94
CA LEU A 217 0.45 -1.60 -13.53
C LEU A 217 1.92 -1.19 -13.40
N GLY A 218 2.45 -0.43 -14.36
CA GLY A 218 3.82 0.07 -14.34
C GLY A 218 4.10 0.93 -13.11
N ARG A 219 3.18 1.81 -12.73
CA ARG A 219 3.27 2.59 -11.48
C ARG A 219 3.31 1.67 -10.26
N LEU A 220 2.41 0.69 -10.15
CA LEU A 220 2.39 -0.26 -9.04
C LEU A 220 3.71 -1.03 -8.91
N VAL A 221 4.26 -1.52 -10.04
CA VAL A 221 5.55 -2.23 -10.07
C VAL A 221 6.69 -1.31 -9.65
N MET A 222 6.71 -0.04 -10.10
CA MET A 222 7.71 0.93 -9.64
C MET A 222 7.61 1.17 -8.14
N PHE A 223 6.41 1.40 -7.62
CA PHE A 223 6.17 1.61 -6.18
C PHE A 223 6.53 0.37 -5.35
N LEU A 224 6.35 -0.84 -5.88
CA LEU A 224 6.79 -2.07 -5.23
C LEU A 224 8.30 -2.04 -4.96
N PHE A 225 9.12 -1.77 -5.98
CA PHE A 225 10.57 -1.77 -5.81
C PHE A 225 11.07 -0.57 -5.01
N MET A 226 10.51 0.61 -5.24
CA MET A 226 10.84 1.82 -4.48
C MET A 226 10.46 1.68 -3.02
N GLY A 227 9.27 1.11 -2.75
CA GLY A 227 8.73 0.85 -1.42
C GLY A 227 9.53 -0.20 -0.69
N ALA A 228 9.96 -1.28 -1.35
CA ALA A 228 10.83 -2.29 -0.74
C ALA A 228 12.12 -1.69 -0.18
N ALA A 229 12.78 -0.81 -0.94
CA ALA A 229 13.99 -0.12 -0.49
C ALA A 229 13.70 0.93 0.59
N ALA A 230 12.65 1.75 0.43
CA ALA A 230 12.26 2.76 1.41
C ALA A 230 11.88 2.13 2.75
N MET A 231 11.05 1.07 2.77
CA MET A 231 10.64 0.41 4.01
C MET A 231 11.83 -0.20 4.77
N ARG A 232 12.85 -0.69 4.05
CA ARG A 232 14.11 -1.13 4.68
C ARG A 232 14.87 0.00 5.36
N GLU A 233 14.95 1.16 4.70
CA GLU A 233 15.60 2.37 5.23
C GLU A 233 14.82 2.92 6.44
N VAL A 234 13.49 3.00 6.35
CA VAL A 234 12.61 3.40 7.46
C VAL A 234 12.79 2.46 8.66
N PHE A 235 12.77 1.14 8.43
CA PHE A 235 13.00 0.17 9.50
C PHE A 235 14.37 0.37 10.14
N GLN A 236 15.42 0.54 9.35
CA GLN A 236 16.77 0.79 9.87
C GLN A 236 16.85 2.07 10.70
N TYR A 237 16.20 3.16 10.26
CA TYR A 237 16.17 4.42 11.00
C TYR A 237 15.44 4.32 12.34
N LEU A 238 14.42 3.47 12.43
CA LEU A 238 13.63 3.29 13.66
C LEU A 238 14.26 2.27 14.63
N ASP A 239 15.01 1.29 14.11
CA ASP A 239 15.53 0.17 14.90
C ASP A 239 17.00 0.34 15.29
N ASP A 240 17.87 0.86 14.41
CA ASP A 240 19.30 1.02 14.66
C ASP A 240 19.59 2.38 15.35
N PRO A 241 20.04 2.40 16.62
CA PRO A 241 20.35 3.65 17.33
C PRO A 241 21.47 4.47 16.69
N MET A 242 22.35 3.84 15.91
CA MET A 242 23.45 4.50 15.20
C MET A 242 22.99 5.13 13.89
N CYS A 243 21.85 4.69 13.35
CA CYS A 243 21.27 5.25 12.13
C CYS A 243 20.59 6.60 12.43
N LYS A 244 21.23 7.71 12.03
CA LYS A 244 20.68 9.07 12.19
C LYS A 244 20.02 9.63 10.92
N LYS A 245 20.14 8.93 9.80
CA LYS A 245 19.61 9.37 8.50
C LYS A 245 18.40 8.52 8.13
N PHE A 246 17.34 9.16 7.67
CA PHE A 246 16.09 8.49 7.32
C PHE A 246 16.21 7.56 6.10
N GLY A 247 17.13 7.87 5.18
CA GLY A 247 17.33 7.14 3.93
C GLY A 247 16.99 7.98 2.71
N ARG A 248 17.73 7.78 1.61
CA ARG A 248 17.56 8.60 0.40
C ARG A 248 16.29 8.20 -0.34
N GLN A 249 16.02 6.91 -0.40
CA GLN A 249 14.86 6.38 -1.11
C GLN A 249 13.56 6.64 -0.33
N SER A 250 13.60 6.62 1.01
CA SER A 250 12.48 7.03 1.87
C SER A 250 12.09 8.50 1.66
N TRP A 251 13.06 9.41 1.54
CA TRP A 251 12.76 10.81 1.22
C TRP A 251 12.18 10.97 -0.19
N LEU A 252 12.76 10.26 -1.16
CA LEU A 252 12.33 10.38 -2.55
C LEU A 252 10.92 9.81 -2.78
N ILE A 253 10.57 8.68 -2.18
CA ILE A 253 9.21 8.13 -2.29
C ILE A 253 8.19 9.04 -1.59
N ALA A 254 8.54 9.65 -0.45
CA ALA A 254 7.68 10.63 0.20
C ALA A 254 7.45 11.86 -0.69
N ALA A 255 8.51 12.37 -1.35
CA ALA A 255 8.38 13.46 -2.31
C ALA A 255 7.45 13.08 -3.47
N ILE A 256 7.64 11.89 -4.07
CA ILE A 256 6.77 11.35 -5.13
C ILE A 256 5.32 11.34 -4.70
N ILE A 257 5.01 10.75 -3.54
CA ILE A 257 3.63 10.63 -3.04
C ILE A 257 3.00 12.02 -2.80
N ILE A 258 3.78 12.98 -2.29
CA ILE A 258 3.32 14.35 -2.09
C ILE A 258 3.09 15.04 -3.43
N THR A 259 4.02 14.94 -4.38
CA THR A 259 3.91 15.55 -5.71
C THR A 259 2.71 14.98 -6.47
N GLU A 260 2.49 13.66 -6.41
CA GLU A 260 1.31 12.99 -6.94
C GLU A 260 0.01 13.56 -6.35
N PHE A 261 -0.06 13.70 -5.02
CA PHE A 261 -1.23 14.25 -4.35
C PHE A 261 -1.49 15.72 -4.73
N LEU A 262 -0.43 16.51 -4.89
CA LEU A 262 -0.51 17.89 -5.36
C LEU A 262 -1.04 17.96 -6.79
N ILE A 263 -0.62 17.05 -7.67
CA ILE A 263 -1.15 16.95 -9.03
C ILE A 263 -2.65 16.66 -8.98
N THR A 264 -3.09 15.70 -8.17
CA THR A 264 -4.51 15.34 -8.10
C THR A 264 -5.38 16.48 -7.59
N ILE A 265 -4.93 17.21 -6.56
CA ILE A 265 -5.64 18.39 -6.05
C ILE A 265 -5.70 19.49 -7.10
N ARG A 266 -4.56 19.79 -7.74
CA ARG A 266 -4.47 20.86 -8.73
C ARG A 266 -5.33 20.57 -9.96
N PHE A 267 -5.39 19.31 -10.38
CA PHE A 267 -6.04 18.94 -11.63
C PHE A 267 -7.55 18.78 -11.50
N ASP A 268 -8.07 18.54 -10.31
CA ASP A 268 -9.51 18.43 -10.11
C ASP A 268 -9.94 18.91 -8.72
N TRP A 269 -9.85 20.23 -8.51
CA TRP A 269 -10.25 20.86 -7.25
C TRP A 269 -11.74 20.64 -6.94
N ASP A 270 -12.60 20.51 -7.95
CA ASP A 270 -14.04 20.35 -7.77
C ASP A 270 -14.35 19.02 -7.08
N THR A 271 -13.67 17.93 -7.46
CA THR A 271 -13.81 16.65 -6.76
C THR A 271 -13.28 16.68 -5.33
N PHE A 272 -12.13 17.31 -5.08
CA PHE A 272 -11.53 17.41 -3.74
C PHE A 272 -12.29 18.33 -2.79
N SER A 273 -12.96 19.36 -3.32
CA SER A 273 -13.72 20.34 -2.54
C SER A 273 -15.14 19.89 -2.18
N LYS A 274 -15.57 18.72 -2.66
CA LYS A 274 -16.83 18.10 -2.23
C LYS A 274 -16.84 17.92 -0.71
N PRO A 275 -17.89 18.39 -0.01
CA PRO A 275 -17.95 18.29 1.44
C PRO A 275 -18.08 16.83 1.86
N ILE A 276 -17.26 16.42 2.84
CA ILE A 276 -17.35 15.09 3.44
C ILE A 276 -18.73 14.95 4.11
N PRO A 277 -19.48 13.85 3.86
CA PRO A 277 -20.77 13.61 4.50
C PRO A 277 -20.68 13.70 6.03
N HIS A 278 -21.67 14.32 6.67
CA HIS A 278 -21.64 14.57 8.12
C HIS A 278 -21.40 13.31 8.96
N THR A 279 -22.03 12.20 8.60
CA THR A 279 -21.85 10.92 9.29
C THR A 279 -20.41 10.45 9.25
N VAL A 280 -19.78 10.53 8.08
CA VAL A 280 -18.37 10.14 7.85
C VAL A 280 -17.44 11.06 8.64
N ALA A 281 -17.66 12.38 8.59
CA ALA A 281 -16.88 13.35 9.35
C ALA A 281 -16.95 13.09 10.86
N CYS A 282 -18.14 12.79 11.40
CA CYS A 282 -18.32 12.44 12.81
C CYS A 282 -17.55 11.17 13.19
N VAL A 283 -17.58 10.13 12.36
CA VAL A 283 -16.84 8.88 12.59
C VAL A 283 -15.33 9.15 12.65
N TRP A 284 -14.78 9.93 11.72
CA TRP A 284 -13.37 10.30 11.74
C TRP A 284 -12.98 11.14 12.95
N LEU A 285 -13.81 12.11 13.36
CA LEU A 285 -13.56 12.91 14.56
C LEU A 285 -13.54 12.04 15.83
N LEU A 286 -14.48 11.10 15.96
CA LEU A 286 -14.51 10.15 17.08
C LEU A 286 -13.30 9.20 17.04
N GLY A 287 -12.92 8.71 15.87
CA GLY A 287 -11.74 7.86 15.68
C GLY A 287 -10.44 8.56 16.05
N LEU A 288 -10.26 9.81 15.60
CA LEU A 288 -9.11 10.64 15.96
C LEU A 288 -9.07 10.95 17.45
N LEU A 289 -10.21 11.29 18.06
CA LEU A 289 -10.30 11.50 19.50
C LEU A 289 -9.89 10.24 20.27
N PHE A 290 -10.40 9.07 19.87
CA PHE A 290 -10.04 7.80 20.47
C PHE A 290 -8.54 7.51 20.33
N LEU A 291 -7.96 7.72 19.14
CA LEU A 291 -6.54 7.53 18.88
C LEU A 291 -5.67 8.43 19.77
N LEU A 292 -6.06 9.70 19.95
CA LEU A 292 -5.38 10.66 20.82
C LEU A 292 -5.48 10.24 22.29
N LEU A 293 -6.68 9.90 22.77
CA LEU A 293 -6.90 9.45 24.14
C LEU A 293 -6.12 8.17 24.44
N TRP A 294 -6.13 7.21 23.52
CA TRP A 294 -5.37 5.97 23.66
C TRP A 294 -3.86 6.23 23.66
N THR A 295 -3.37 7.11 22.77
CA THR A 295 -1.95 7.50 22.73
C THR A 295 -1.54 8.16 24.04
N PHE A 296 -2.34 9.10 24.54
CA PHE A 296 -2.10 9.76 25.83
C PHE A 296 -2.09 8.75 26.98
N TRP A 297 -3.11 7.89 27.04
CA TRP A 297 -3.22 6.87 28.09
C TRP A 297 -2.05 5.88 28.05
N LYS A 298 -1.66 5.38 26.87
CA LYS A 298 -0.60 4.38 26.74
C LYS A 298 0.79 4.93 27.11
N PHE A 299 1.11 6.14 26.67
CA PHE A 299 2.48 6.68 26.82
C PHE A 299 2.67 7.58 28.04
N TYR A 300 1.60 8.19 28.58
CA TYR A 300 1.69 9.08 29.74
C TYR A 300 1.07 8.50 31.01
N ILE A 301 -0.04 7.75 30.93
CA ILE A 301 -0.72 7.19 32.11
C ILE A 301 -0.16 5.79 32.44
N LYS A 302 -0.20 4.86 31.48
CA LYS A 302 0.24 3.46 31.65
C LYS A 302 1.75 3.31 31.46
N ARG A 303 2.55 4.34 31.77
CA ARG A 303 3.99 4.31 31.55
C ARG A 303 4.59 3.18 32.39
N ASP A 304 4.91 2.05 31.74
CA ASP A 304 5.57 0.91 32.37
C ASP A 304 6.96 1.38 32.83
N VAL A 305 7.08 1.77 34.10
CA VAL A 305 8.31 2.24 34.77
C VAL A 305 9.48 1.24 34.65
N LYS A 306 9.23 0.00 34.20
CA LYS A 306 10.22 -1.08 34.14
C LYS A 306 11.17 -1.07 32.93
N ASN A 307 10.85 -0.42 31.82
CA ASN A 307 11.62 -0.61 30.57
C ASN A 307 12.43 0.61 30.09
N ASP A 308 12.30 1.77 30.75
CA ASP A 308 12.98 3.02 30.38
C ASP A 308 14.26 3.29 31.19
N ILE A 309 14.66 2.42 32.12
CA ILE A 309 15.96 2.56 32.79
C ILE A 309 17.03 2.11 31.78
N PRO A 310 17.90 3.00 31.28
CA PRO A 310 19.10 2.54 30.58
C PRO A 310 19.83 1.64 31.56
N LYS A 311 20.07 0.37 31.23
CA LYS A 311 20.99 -0.46 32.00
C LYS A 311 22.29 0.33 32.09
N LEU A 312 22.55 0.94 33.24
CA LEU A 312 23.84 1.51 33.58
C LEU A 312 24.81 0.35 33.41
N ASN A 313 25.63 0.40 32.37
CA ASN A 313 26.77 -0.48 32.24
C ASN A 313 27.71 -0.17 33.41
N HIS A 314 27.50 -0.85 34.53
CA HIS A 314 28.55 -1.08 35.49
C HIS A 314 29.46 -2.15 34.90
N SER A 315 30.49 -1.73 34.15
CA SER A 315 31.70 -2.52 34.02
C SER A 315 32.88 -1.68 34.49
N LYS A 316 33.46 -2.18 35.58
CA LYS A 316 34.81 -1.89 36.07
C LYS A 316 35.87 -2.18 35.02
#